data_AF-A0A1H6W741-F1
#
_entry.id   AF-A0A1H6W741-F1
#
_cell.length_a   1.000
_cell.length_b   1.000
_cell.length_c   1.000
_cell.angle_alpha   90.00
_cell.angle_beta   90.00
_cell.angle_gamma   90.00
#
_symmetry.space_group_name_H-M   'P 1'
#
loop_
_entity.id
_entity.type
_entity.pdbx_description
1 polymer ?
#
loop_
_entity_poly.entity_id
_entity_poly.type
_entity_poly.pdbx_seq_one_letter_code
_entity_poly.pdbx_strand_id
1 'polypeptide(L)'
;MTTNVIAVLNDLIEMSKDGELGFMKAAEEAQHASVNDALLESAASCSRGARELQDLVLQLGGKPESGGSVAGALHRGWLDVKSAVGNRSDHAILADCEKGEDVAKKRFHDALEKDLPADVRAVVERLYHGVLQNHDRIRAMRDQYAAMKT
;
A
#
# COMPACT_ATOMS: atom_id res chain seq x y z
N MET A 1 -27.85 6.81 3.06
CA MET A 1 -27.57 5.51 2.44
C MET A 1 -26.77 4.69 3.43
N THR A 2 -27.10 3.42 3.63
CA THR A 2 -26.35 2.55 4.55
C THR A 2 -25.01 2.16 3.92
N THR A 3 -23.89 2.38 4.61
CA THR A 3 -22.58 1.93 4.15
C THR A 3 -22.56 0.42 4.05
N ASN A 4 -22.06 -0.12 2.93
CA ASN A 4 -21.69 -1.53 2.87
C ASN A 4 -20.27 -1.70 3.43
N VAL A 5 -20.18 -1.98 4.74
CA VAL A 5 -18.91 -2.10 5.46
C VAL A 5 -18.01 -3.18 4.87
N ILE A 6 -18.58 -4.32 4.48
CA ILE A 6 -17.83 -5.42 3.87
C ILE A 6 -17.20 -4.98 2.53
N ALA A 7 -17.94 -4.24 1.71
CA ALA A 7 -17.40 -3.70 0.46
C ALA A 7 -16.25 -2.72 0.71
N VAL A 8 -16.40 -1.82 1.69
CA VAL A 8 -15.33 -0.88 2.06
C VAL A 8 -14.07 -1.61 2.53
N LEU A 9 -14.22 -2.63 3.37
CA LEU A 9 -13.09 -3.43 3.85
C LEU A 9 -12.43 -4.23 2.72
N ASN A 10 -13.21 -4.80 1.80
CA ASN A 10 -12.70 -5.50 0.64
C ASN A 10 -11.91 -4.59 -0.31
N ASP A 11 -12.35 -3.34 -0.51
CA ASP A 11 -11.58 -2.34 -1.27
C ASP A 11 -10.20 -2.07 -0.61
N LEU A 12 -10.15 -1.97 0.72
CA LEU A 12 -8.90 -1.78 1.47
C LEU A 12 -8.01 -3.03 1.47
N ILE A 13 -8.60 -4.23 1.48
CA ILE A 13 -7.86 -5.49 1.33
C ILE A 13 -7.18 -5.53 -0.03
N GLU A 14 -7.91 -5.21 -1.10
CA GLU A 14 -7.37 -5.21 -2.46
C GLU A 14 -6.23 -4.19 -2.60
N MET A 15 -6.40 -2.98 -2.06
CA MET A 15 -5.36 -1.96 -2.00
C MET A 15 -4.12 -2.45 -1.25
N SER A 16 -4.31 -3.10 -0.10
CA SER A 16 -3.20 -3.62 0.71
C SER A 16 -2.48 -4.78 0.01
N LYS A 17 -3.21 -5.68 -0.66
CA LYS A 17 -2.61 -6.78 -1.42
C LYS A 17 -1.81 -6.31 -2.62
N ASP A 18 -2.30 -5.28 -3.29
CA ASP A 18 -1.56 -4.64 -4.37
C ASP A 18 -0.33 -3.90 -3.90
N GLY A 19 -0.40 -3.23 -2.74
CA GLY A 19 0.77 -2.66 -2.08
C GLY A 19 1.82 -3.73 -1.78
N GLU A 20 1.42 -4.87 -1.22
CA GLU A 20 2.30 -6.02 -0.96
C GLU A 20 3.02 -6.48 -2.25
N LEU A 21 2.26 -6.76 -3.31
CA LEU A 21 2.82 -7.16 -4.61
C LEU A 21 3.67 -6.07 -5.26
N GLY A 22 3.30 -4.81 -5.04
CA GLY A 22 4.02 -3.66 -5.53
C GLY A 22 5.39 -3.62 -4.89
N PHE A 23 5.43 -3.36 -3.60
CA PHE A 23 6.66 -3.21 -2.83
C PHE A 23 7.65 -4.37 -3.00
N MET A 24 7.17 -5.63 -3.08
CA MET A 24 8.05 -6.77 -3.37
C MET A 24 8.79 -6.61 -4.70
N LYS A 25 8.10 -6.18 -5.77
CA LYS A 25 8.75 -6.00 -7.07
C LYS A 25 9.70 -4.79 -7.09
N ALA A 26 9.39 -3.70 -6.39
CA ALA A 26 10.34 -2.59 -6.27
C ALA A 26 11.59 -3.02 -5.50
N ALA A 27 11.43 -3.88 -4.48
CA ALA A 27 12.57 -4.41 -3.74
C ALA A 27 13.49 -5.23 -4.65
N GLU A 28 12.95 -6.05 -5.56
CA GLU A 28 13.74 -6.80 -6.56
C GLU A 28 14.59 -5.91 -7.46
N GLU A 29 14.17 -4.67 -7.70
CA GLU A 29 14.87 -3.71 -8.57
C GLU A 29 15.78 -2.74 -7.81
N ALA A 30 15.71 -2.72 -6.47
CA ALA A 30 16.47 -1.80 -5.64
C ALA A 30 17.99 -2.07 -5.73
N GLN A 31 18.77 -1.01 -5.88
CA GLN A 31 20.23 -1.07 -6.01
C GLN A 31 20.93 -1.07 -4.65
N HIS A 32 20.41 -0.29 -3.70
CA HIS A 32 20.97 -0.21 -2.35
C HIS A 32 20.18 -1.10 -1.38
N ALA A 33 20.89 -1.84 -0.53
CA ALA A 33 20.31 -2.71 0.48
C ALA A 33 19.30 -1.97 1.38
N SER A 34 19.61 -0.73 1.78
CA SER A 34 18.70 0.07 2.61
C SER A 34 17.34 0.34 1.94
N VAL A 35 17.30 0.48 0.61
CA VAL A 35 16.05 0.68 -0.16
C VAL A 35 15.31 -0.65 -0.27
N ASN A 36 16.02 -1.73 -0.59
CA ASN A 36 15.45 -3.07 -0.62
C ASN A 36 14.78 -3.43 0.72
N ASP A 37 15.51 -3.29 1.83
CA ASP A 37 15.03 -3.61 3.18
C ASP A 37 13.79 -2.80 3.54
N ALA A 38 13.80 -1.49 3.23
CA ALA A 38 12.67 -0.62 3.50
C ALA A 38 11.42 -1.06 2.73
N LEU A 39 11.56 -1.41 1.45
CA LEU A 39 10.45 -1.84 0.61
C LEU A 39 9.91 -3.22 1.05
N LEU A 40 10.78 -4.15 1.46
CA LEU A 40 10.35 -5.43 2.03
C LEU A 40 9.56 -5.23 3.33
N GLU A 41 9.96 -4.28 4.17
CA GLU A 41 9.21 -3.91 5.38
C GLU A 41 7.82 -3.32 5.04
N SER A 42 7.74 -2.48 4.00
CA SER A 42 6.47 -1.96 3.49
C SER A 42 5.57 -3.10 3.00
N ALA A 43 6.10 -4.03 2.20
CA ALA A 43 5.37 -5.20 1.72
C ALA A 43 4.82 -6.05 2.88
N ALA A 44 5.65 -6.30 3.90
CA ALA A 44 5.24 -7.05 5.08
C ALA A 44 4.13 -6.32 5.87
N SER A 45 4.19 -4.99 5.94
CA SER A 45 3.16 -4.17 6.58
C SER A 45 1.82 -4.24 5.83
N CYS A 46 1.86 -4.15 4.50
CA CYS A 46 0.70 -4.37 3.64
C CYS A 46 0.09 -5.77 3.83
N SER A 47 0.92 -6.82 3.88
CA SER A 47 0.47 -8.21 4.10
C SER A 47 -0.26 -8.36 5.45
N ARG A 48 0.28 -7.75 6.52
CA ARG A 48 -0.35 -7.76 7.85
C ARG A 48 -1.67 -6.99 7.85
N GLY A 49 -1.69 -5.80 7.27
CA GLY A 49 -2.92 -4.99 7.16
C GLY A 49 -4.02 -5.70 6.38
N ALA A 50 -3.68 -6.34 5.26
CA ALA A 50 -4.63 -7.13 4.49
C ALA A 50 -5.25 -8.26 5.33
N ARG A 51 -4.43 -9.04 6.08
CA ARG A 51 -4.95 -10.13 6.92
C ARG A 51 -5.90 -9.63 7.99
N GLU A 52 -5.57 -8.54 8.64
CA GLU A 52 -6.42 -7.98 9.70
C GLU A 52 -7.77 -7.49 9.15
N LEU A 53 -7.77 -6.86 7.97
CA LEU A 53 -9.01 -6.49 7.29
C LEU A 53 -9.82 -7.72 6.86
N GLN A 54 -9.15 -8.79 6.39
CA GLN A 54 -9.79 -10.05 6.03
C GLN A 54 -10.48 -10.69 7.24
N ASP A 55 -9.83 -10.67 8.40
CA ASP A 55 -10.38 -11.18 9.66
C ASP A 55 -11.65 -10.40 10.06
N LEU A 56 -11.66 -9.06 9.90
CA LEU A 56 -12.86 -8.25 10.12
C LEU A 56 -13.99 -8.62 9.16
N VAL A 57 -13.71 -8.82 7.88
CA VAL A 57 -14.73 -9.23 6.91
C VAL A 57 -15.36 -10.57 7.30
N LEU A 58 -14.55 -11.54 7.75
CA LEU A 58 -15.04 -12.83 8.24
C LEU A 58 -15.91 -12.67 9.49
N GLN A 59 -15.50 -11.84 10.45
CA GLN A 59 -16.28 -11.55 11.67
C GLN A 59 -17.63 -10.92 11.37
N LEU A 60 -17.71 -10.09 10.33
CA LEU A 60 -18.96 -9.49 9.84
C LEU A 60 -19.82 -10.45 9.01
N GLY A 61 -19.42 -11.72 8.86
CA GLY A 61 -20.13 -12.74 8.08
C GLY A 61 -19.96 -12.58 6.57
N GLY A 62 -18.99 -11.77 6.12
CA GLY A 62 -18.67 -11.54 4.72
C GLY A 62 -17.66 -12.54 4.16
N LYS A 63 -17.43 -12.44 2.85
CA LYS A 63 -16.34 -13.14 2.17
C LYS A 63 -15.19 -12.15 1.94
N PRO A 64 -14.01 -12.37 2.55
CA PRO A 64 -12.86 -11.52 2.32
C PRO A 64 -12.35 -11.66 0.89
N GLU A 65 -11.94 -10.55 0.28
CA GLU A 65 -11.12 -10.61 -0.92
C GLU A 65 -9.79 -11.30 -0.60
N SER A 66 -9.34 -12.19 -1.49
CA SER A 66 -8.16 -13.02 -1.26
C SER A 66 -6.97 -12.64 -2.12
N GLY A 67 -7.15 -11.74 -3.09
CA GLY A 67 -6.12 -11.38 -4.06
C GLY A 67 -6.11 -9.89 -4.34
N GLY A 68 -4.90 -9.36 -4.49
CA GLY A 68 -4.67 -8.23 -5.36
C GLY A 68 -4.67 -8.71 -6.81
N SER A 69 -4.79 -7.80 -7.76
CA SER A 69 -4.66 -8.15 -9.18
C SER A 69 -3.51 -7.39 -9.81
N VAL A 70 -2.79 -8.01 -10.74
CA VAL A 70 -1.75 -7.29 -11.48
C VAL A 70 -2.36 -6.06 -12.17
N ALA A 71 -3.56 -6.20 -12.75
CA ALA A 71 -4.30 -5.07 -13.34
C ALA A 71 -4.66 -3.99 -12.30
N GLY A 72 -5.05 -4.39 -11.10
CA GLY A 72 -5.30 -3.49 -9.98
C GLY A 72 -4.05 -2.76 -9.54
N ALA A 73 -2.91 -3.45 -9.43
CA ALA A 73 -1.66 -2.87 -8.96
C ALA A 73 -1.15 -1.86 -9.98
N LEU A 74 -1.33 -2.19 -11.26
CA LEU A 74 -1.12 -1.26 -12.36
C LEU A 74 -2.02 -0.01 -12.20
N HIS A 75 -3.34 -0.18 -12.10
CA HIS A 75 -4.29 0.94 -11.97
C HIS A 75 -4.10 1.77 -10.69
N ARG A 76 -3.51 1.20 -9.64
CA ARG A 76 -3.25 1.85 -8.35
C ARG A 76 -1.86 2.50 -8.24
N GLY A 77 -1.18 2.70 -9.37
CA GLY A 77 0.01 3.54 -9.43
C GLY A 77 1.34 2.79 -9.35
N TRP A 78 1.33 1.45 -9.39
CA TRP A 78 2.55 0.64 -9.43
C TRP A 78 3.11 0.42 -10.84
N LEU A 79 2.57 1.14 -11.83
CA LEU A 79 2.59 0.82 -13.26
C LEU A 79 3.98 0.75 -13.93
N ASP A 80 5.03 1.36 -13.39
CA ASP A 80 6.30 1.51 -14.14
C ASP A 80 7.37 0.45 -13.83
N VAL A 81 7.04 -0.59 -13.08
CA VAL A 81 8.00 -1.67 -12.77
C VAL A 81 8.29 -2.59 -13.97
N LYS A 82 7.43 -2.66 -15.00
CA LYS A 82 7.67 -3.54 -16.17
C LYS A 82 8.01 -2.85 -17.49
N SER A 83 7.79 -1.55 -17.61
CA SER A 83 8.04 -0.81 -18.87
C SER A 83 9.49 -0.33 -19.00
N ALA A 84 10.22 -0.18 -17.90
CA ALA A 84 11.63 0.20 -17.90
C ALA A 84 12.52 -1.06 -17.98
N VAL A 85 12.77 -1.55 -19.21
CA VAL A 85 13.89 -2.46 -19.47
C VAL A 85 15.19 -1.66 -19.24
N GLY A 86 15.69 -1.63 -18.00
CA GLY A 86 16.89 -0.87 -17.63
C GLY A 86 17.09 -0.78 -16.12
N ASN A 87 18.35 -0.62 -15.71
CA ASN A 87 18.76 -0.48 -14.31
C ASN A 87 18.19 0.83 -13.71
N ARG A 88 17.04 0.76 -13.03
CA ARG A 88 16.37 1.93 -12.44
C ARG A 88 17.18 2.43 -11.24
N SER A 89 17.32 3.75 -11.11
CA SER A 89 17.91 4.35 -9.89
C SER A 89 16.92 4.22 -8.72
N ASP A 90 17.42 4.00 -7.51
CA ASP A 90 16.58 3.92 -6.30
C ASP A 90 15.66 5.12 -6.09
N HIS A 91 16.12 6.33 -6.43
CA HIS A 91 15.25 7.52 -6.44
C HIS A 91 13.98 7.32 -7.28
N ALA A 92 14.11 6.75 -8.48
CA ALA A 92 13.00 6.52 -9.39
C ALA A 92 12.07 5.43 -8.86
N ILE A 93 12.61 4.40 -8.20
CA ILE A 93 11.82 3.35 -7.54
C ILE A 93 11.02 3.96 -6.39
N LEU A 94 11.67 4.71 -5.50
CA LEU A 94 11.05 5.36 -4.35
C LEU A 94 9.99 6.39 -4.76
N ALA A 95 10.20 7.13 -5.85
CA ALA A 95 9.22 8.08 -6.38
C ALA A 95 7.93 7.41 -6.86
N ASP A 96 8.00 6.20 -7.42
CA ASP A 96 6.79 5.45 -7.79
C ASP A 96 6.12 4.84 -6.58
N CYS A 97 6.91 4.36 -5.62
CA CYS A 97 6.40 3.86 -4.34
C CYS A 97 5.58 4.93 -3.62
N GLU A 98 6.08 6.17 -3.55
CA GLU A 98 5.38 7.30 -2.94
C GLU A 98 4.06 7.60 -3.64
N LYS A 99 4.01 7.59 -4.98
CA LYS A 99 2.74 7.76 -5.72
C LYS A 99 1.73 6.67 -5.37
N GLY A 100 2.18 5.42 -5.25
CA GLY A 100 1.34 4.31 -4.79
C GLY A 100 0.82 4.53 -3.37
N GLU A 101 1.67 5.02 -2.46
CA GLU A 101 1.28 5.35 -1.10
C GLU A 101 0.32 6.54 -1.00
N ASP A 102 0.43 7.53 -1.89
CA ASP A 102 -0.57 8.61 -1.98
C ASP A 102 -1.96 8.08 -2.37
N VAL A 103 -2.01 7.10 -3.28
CA VAL A 103 -3.26 6.40 -3.62
C VAL A 103 -3.79 5.64 -2.40
N ALA A 104 -2.92 4.91 -1.68
CA ALA A 104 -3.29 4.19 -0.47
C ALA A 104 -3.87 5.15 0.59
N LYS A 105 -3.18 6.26 0.87
CA LYS A 105 -3.62 7.30 1.82
C LYS A 105 -5.02 7.80 1.49
N LYS A 106 -5.26 8.11 0.22
CA LYS A 106 -6.58 8.57 -0.23
C LYS A 106 -7.65 7.50 -0.01
N ARG A 107 -7.38 6.23 -0.34
CA ARG A 107 -8.35 5.13 -0.16
C ARG A 107 -8.71 4.90 1.31
N PHE A 108 -7.73 4.90 2.20
CA PHE A 108 -7.98 4.79 3.64
C PHE A 108 -8.74 6.01 4.18
N HIS A 109 -8.39 7.22 3.75
CA HIS A 109 -9.13 8.43 4.09
C HIS A 109 -10.59 8.35 3.64
N ASP A 110 -10.85 8.05 2.36
CA ASP A 110 -12.19 7.93 1.78
C ASP A 110 -13.02 6.83 2.49
N ALA A 111 -12.38 5.77 2.99
CA ALA A 111 -13.03 4.73 3.79
C ALA A 111 -13.43 5.24 5.19
N LEU A 112 -12.59 6.06 5.83
CA LEU A 112 -12.87 6.67 7.14
C LEU A 112 -13.96 7.75 7.08
N GLU A 113 -14.22 8.32 5.91
CA GLU A 113 -15.38 9.20 5.68
C GLU A 113 -16.72 8.43 5.61
N LYS A 114 -16.69 7.10 5.50
CA LYS A 114 -17.90 6.28 5.51
C LYS A 114 -18.41 6.04 6.93
N ASP A 115 -19.69 5.73 7.05
CA ASP A 115 -20.28 5.30 8.32
C ASP A 115 -19.84 3.86 8.62
N LEU A 116 -18.80 3.71 9.44
CA LEU A 116 -18.21 2.44 9.86
C LEU A 116 -18.53 2.18 11.34
N PRO A 117 -18.84 0.94 11.73
CA PRO A 117 -18.90 0.53 13.14
C PRO A 117 -17.63 0.94 13.90
N ALA A 118 -17.76 1.29 15.18
CA ALA A 118 -16.67 1.89 15.96
C ALA A 118 -15.44 0.98 16.08
N ASP A 119 -15.65 -0.32 16.22
CA ASP A 119 -14.62 -1.36 16.23
C ASP A 119 -13.89 -1.47 14.89
N VAL A 120 -14.63 -1.47 13.78
CA VAL A 120 -14.08 -1.48 12.42
C VAL A 120 -13.30 -0.20 12.15
N ARG A 121 -13.87 0.96 12.48
CA ARG A 121 -13.23 2.27 12.33
C ARG A 121 -11.88 2.31 13.04
N ALA A 122 -11.81 1.84 14.28
CA ALA A 122 -10.56 1.85 15.07
C ALA A 122 -9.43 1.06 14.38
N VAL A 123 -9.75 -0.07 13.74
CA VAL A 123 -8.77 -0.84 12.96
C VAL A 123 -8.34 -0.08 11.71
N VAL A 124 -9.29 0.48 10.95
CA VAL A 124 -9.00 1.25 9.72
C VAL A 124 -8.16 2.50 10.04
N GLU A 125 -8.43 3.20 11.15
CA GLU A 125 -7.64 4.35 11.60
C GLU A 125 -6.20 3.95 11.94
N ARG A 126 -6.00 2.86 12.68
CA ARG A 126 -4.65 2.37 13.01
C ARG A 126 -3.88 1.97 11.75
N LEU A 127 -4.53 1.28 10.81
CA LEU A 127 -3.90 0.92 9.53
C LEU A 127 -3.59 2.17 8.70
N TYR A 128 -4.48 3.16 8.68
CA TYR A 128 -4.24 4.44 8.01
C TYR A 128 -3.02 5.19 8.57
N HIS A 129 -2.85 5.22 9.90
CA HIS A 129 -1.65 5.76 10.51
C HIS A 129 -0.37 5.03 10.06
N GLY A 130 -0.44 3.71 9.90
CA GLY A 130 0.66 2.91 9.33
C GLY A 130 0.99 3.32 7.89
N VAL A 131 -0.02 3.55 7.05
CA VAL A 131 0.16 4.04 5.67
C VAL A 131 0.81 5.43 5.66
N LEU A 132 0.38 6.34 6.52
CA LEU A 132 0.99 7.68 6.63
C LEU A 132 2.47 7.62 7.02
N GLN A 133 2.81 6.79 8.01
CA GLN A 133 4.19 6.59 8.44
C GLN A 133 5.06 5.99 7.32
N ASN A 134 4.52 5.00 6.60
CA ASN A 134 5.23 4.37 5.51
C ASN A 134 5.46 5.35 4.34
N HIS A 135 4.43 6.10 3.95
CA HIS A 135 4.52 7.17 2.98
C HIS A 135 5.63 8.18 3.32
N ASP A 136 5.65 8.69 4.55
CA ASP A 136 6.61 9.71 4.97
C ASP A 136 8.05 9.16 4.98
N ARG A 137 8.21 7.89 5.33
CA ARG A 137 9.50 7.20 5.25
C ARG A 137 9.98 7.06 3.80
N ILE A 138 9.12 6.57 2.89
CA ILE A 138 9.46 6.42 1.46
C ILE A 138 9.81 7.78 0.85
N ARG A 139 9.04 8.82 1.18
CA ARG A 139 9.30 10.19 0.75
C ARG A 139 10.65 10.72 1.24
N ALA A 140 10.97 10.53 2.52
CA ALA A 140 12.24 10.95 3.09
C ALA A 140 13.43 10.22 2.41
N MET A 141 13.30 8.92 2.16
CA MET A 141 14.31 8.16 1.42
C MET A 141 14.44 8.66 -0.02
N ARG A 142 13.33 8.91 -0.73
CA ARG A 142 13.36 9.49 -2.08
C ARG A 142 14.17 10.80 -2.08
N ASP A 143 13.89 11.68 -1.14
CA ASP A 143 14.58 12.98 -1.04
C ASP A 143 16.08 12.82 -0.76
N GLN A 144 16.46 11.86 0.09
CA GLN A 144 17.85 11.49 0.33
C GLN A 144 18.56 11.01 -0.95
N TYR A 145 17.93 10.11 -1.71
CA TYR A 145 18.50 9.58 -2.97
C TYR A 145 18.42 10.59 -4.13
N ALA A 146 17.59 11.63 -4.04
CA ALA A 146 17.61 12.77 -4.96
C ALA A 146 18.89 13.60 -4.75
N ALA A 147 19.23 13.89 -3.50
CA ALA A 147 20.41 14.68 -3.15
C ALA A 147 21.73 14.00 -3.55
N MET A 148 21.78 12.65 -3.50
CA MET A 148 22.95 11.86 -3.89
C MET A 148 23.25 11.85 -5.40
N LYS A 149 22.34 12.32 -6.26
CA LYS A 149 22.58 12.48 -7.71
C LYS A 149 23.39 13.74 -8.07
N THR A 150 23.71 14.58 -7.08
CA THR A 150 24.47 15.85 -7.25
C THR A 150 25.92 15.64 -6.84
#